data_AF-A0AAU0UK51-F1
#
_entry.id   AF-A0AAU0UK51-F1
#
_cell.length_a   1.000
_cell.length_b   1.000
_cell.length_c   1.000
_cell.angle_alpha   90.00
_cell.angle_beta   90.00
_cell.angle_gamma   90.00
#
_symmetry.space_group_name_H-M   'P 1'
#
loop_
_entity.id
_entity.type
_entity.pdbx_description
1 polymer ?
#
loop_
_entity_poly.entity_id
_entity_poly.type
_entity_poly.pdbx_seq_one_letter_code
_entity_poly.pdbx_strand_id
1 'polypeptide(L)'
;MLRRVKHLRLELMESSYISALREIINKFEGKVEMNQWHYIKTDKLMATNVPGVFAAGDIRDKVYRQAVLAAADGAIAGIEAEKYLVKQSAKG
;
A
#
# COMPACT_ATOMS: atom_id res chain seq x y z
N MET A 1 16.72 11.79 -26.56
CA MET A 1 15.30 11.83 -26.15
C MET A 1 14.99 10.95 -24.93
N LEU A 2 15.39 9.67 -24.90
CA LEU A 2 15.12 8.74 -23.77
C LEU A 2 15.76 9.11 -22.42
N ARG A 3 16.91 9.81 -22.41
CA ARG A 3 17.56 10.25 -21.16
C ARG A 3 16.75 11.28 -20.38
N ARG A 4 15.96 12.12 -21.06
CA ARG A 4 15.14 13.18 -20.43
C ARG A 4 13.90 12.61 -19.73
N VAL A 5 13.33 11.51 -20.27
CA VAL A 5 12.18 10.81 -19.69
C VAL A 5 12.56 10.06 -18.39
N LYS A 6 13.76 9.48 -18.32
CA LYS A 6 14.26 8.87 -17.07
C LYS A 6 14.50 9.90 -15.97
N HIS A 7 14.95 11.11 -16.31
CA HIS A 7 15.21 12.17 -15.34
C HIS A 7 13.89 12.75 -14.78
N LEU A 8 12.90 12.99 -15.64
CA LEU A 8 11.56 13.41 -15.22
C LEU A 8 10.88 12.38 -14.30
N ARG A 9 11.12 11.08 -14.50
CA ARG A 9 10.59 10.03 -13.62
C ARG A 9 11.15 10.14 -12.19
N LEU A 10 12.42 10.53 -12.05
CA LEU A 10 13.05 10.72 -10.73
C LEU A 10 12.56 12.01 -10.06
N GLU A 11 12.43 13.10 -10.81
CA GLU A 11 11.86 14.36 -10.31
C GLU A 11 10.39 14.20 -9.86
N LEU A 12 9.59 13.41 -10.59
CA LEU A 12 8.21 13.10 -10.19
C LEU A 12 8.13 12.19 -8.94
N MET A 13 9.17 11.38 -8.68
CA MET A 13 9.28 10.61 -7.43
C MET A 13 9.69 11.48 -6.23
N GLU A 14 10.20 12.68 -6.46
CA GLU A 14 10.52 13.69 -5.43
C GLU A 14 9.41 14.75 -5.33
N SER A 15 8.19 14.45 -5.79
CA SER A 15 7.03 15.30 -5.54
C SER A 15 6.76 15.38 -4.03
N SER A 16 6.34 16.55 -3.54
CA SER A 16 5.92 16.76 -2.14
C SER A 16 4.93 15.70 -1.65
N TYR A 17 4.04 15.25 -2.53
CA TYR A 17 3.10 14.16 -2.24
C TYR A 17 3.80 12.83 -1.96
N ILE A 18 4.81 12.46 -2.76
CA ILE A 18 5.55 11.20 -2.54
C ILE A 18 6.42 11.30 -1.29
N SER A 19 7.02 12.46 -1.02
CA SER A 19 7.78 12.69 0.22
C SER A 19 6.91 12.54 1.47
N ALA A 20 5.77 13.24 1.50
CA ALA A 20 4.83 13.14 2.63
C ALA A 20 4.30 11.70 2.80
N LEU A 21 4.04 11.02 1.69
CA LEU A 21 3.62 9.62 1.73
C LEU A 21 4.71 8.71 2.30
N ARG A 22 5.98 8.87 1.88
CA ARG A 22 7.11 8.08 2.41
C ARG A 22 7.25 8.23 3.92
N GLU A 23 7.13 9.43 4.47
CA GLU A 23 7.18 9.66 5.92
C GLU A 23 6.12 8.85 6.69
N ILE A 24 4.92 8.71 6.10
CA ILE A 24 3.85 7.91 6.68
C ILE A 24 4.20 6.42 6.58
N ILE A 25 4.66 5.95 5.41
CA ILE A 25 4.91 4.52 5.20
C ILE A 25 6.09 4.01 6.04
N ASN A 26 7.12 4.83 6.25
CA ASN A 26 8.29 4.46 7.06
C ASN A 26 7.92 4.06 8.50
N LYS A 27 6.77 4.50 9.03
CA LYS A 27 6.27 4.06 10.36
C LYS A 27 5.98 2.56 10.44
N PHE A 28 5.87 1.89 9.29
CA PHE A 28 5.59 0.46 9.16
C PHE A 28 6.83 -0.37 8.82
N GLU A 29 8.01 0.25 8.70
CA GLU A 29 9.26 -0.44 8.39
C GLU A 29 9.56 -1.52 9.45
N GLY A 30 9.97 -2.70 8.99
CA GLY A 30 10.22 -3.87 9.85
C GLY A 30 8.97 -4.53 10.43
N LYS A 31 7.76 -3.96 10.24
CA LYS A 31 6.49 -4.53 10.73
C LYS A 31 5.75 -5.31 9.67
N VAL A 32 5.90 -4.94 8.41
CA VAL A 32 5.31 -5.60 7.24
C VAL A 32 6.33 -5.64 6.10
N GLU A 33 6.16 -6.59 5.18
CA GLU A 33 6.99 -6.66 3.99
C GLU A 33 6.75 -5.45 3.07
N MET A 34 7.86 -4.86 2.62
CA MET A 34 7.85 -3.73 1.71
C MET A 34 8.66 -4.05 0.45
N ASN A 35 8.41 -3.30 -0.62
CA ASN A 35 9.28 -3.32 -1.79
C ASN A 35 10.50 -2.39 -1.59
N GLN A 36 11.42 -2.40 -2.55
CA GLN A 36 12.64 -1.56 -2.53
C GLN A 36 12.36 -0.04 -2.47
N TRP A 37 11.12 0.37 -2.73
CA TRP A 37 10.67 1.76 -2.71
C TRP A 37 9.89 2.12 -1.44
N HIS A 38 9.91 1.26 -0.43
CA HIS A 38 9.20 1.41 0.85
C HIS A 38 7.67 1.51 0.69
N TYR A 39 7.09 0.81 -0.30
CA TYR A 39 5.64 0.58 -0.35
C TYR A 39 5.28 -0.78 0.24
N ILE A 40 4.15 -0.87 0.93
CA ILE A 40 3.67 -2.12 1.54
C ILE A 40 3.29 -3.11 0.45
N LYS A 41 3.86 -4.31 0.51
CA LYS A 41 3.46 -5.43 -0.34
C LYS A 41 2.14 -6.00 0.15
N THR A 42 1.26 -6.28 -0.80
CA THR A 42 -0.05 -6.86 -0.53
C THR A 42 -0.44 -7.80 -1.66
N ASP A 43 -1.34 -8.73 -1.38
CA ASP A 43 -1.99 -9.54 -2.40
C ASP A 43 -3.22 -8.82 -3.02
N LYS A 44 -4.02 -9.56 -3.79
CA LYS A 44 -5.25 -9.05 -4.43
C LYS A 44 -6.38 -8.77 -3.43
N LEU A 45 -6.29 -9.30 -2.21
CA LEU A 45 -7.25 -9.14 -1.11
C LEU A 45 -6.77 -8.10 -0.10
N MET A 46 -5.76 -7.30 -0.45
CA MET A 46 -5.17 -6.25 0.39
C MET A 46 -4.42 -6.79 1.62
N ALA A 47 -4.23 -8.11 1.72
CA ALA A 47 -3.56 -8.72 2.84
C ALA A 47 -2.05 -8.49 2.75
N THR A 48 -1.43 -8.16 3.88
CA THR A 48 0.03 -8.11 4.02
C THR A 48 0.59 -9.50 4.36
N ASN A 49 1.89 -9.60 4.58
CA ASN A 49 2.51 -10.82 5.11
C ASN A 49 2.12 -11.13 6.58
N VAL A 50 1.56 -10.15 7.30
CA VAL A 50 1.14 -10.33 8.70
C VAL A 50 -0.36 -10.68 8.74
N PRO A 51 -0.75 -11.85 9.32
CA PRO A 51 -2.16 -12.24 9.40
C PRO A 51 -3.02 -11.21 10.12
N GLY A 52 -4.15 -10.85 9.51
CA GLY A 52 -5.08 -9.86 10.04
C GLY A 52 -4.68 -8.41 9.79
N VAL A 53 -3.54 -8.16 9.14
CA VAL A 53 -3.10 -6.81 8.76
C VAL A 53 -3.30 -6.61 7.26
N PHE A 54 -4.06 -5.57 6.93
CA PHE A 54 -4.39 -5.19 5.56
C PHE A 54 -3.90 -3.78 5.28
N ALA A 55 -3.52 -3.50 4.03
CA ALA A 55 -3.13 -2.16 3.60
C ALA A 55 -3.90 -1.77 2.33
N ALA A 56 -4.37 -0.52 2.29
CA ALA A 56 -5.23 0.01 1.22
C ALA A 56 -4.77 1.41 0.80
N GLY A 57 -4.97 1.76 -0.47
CA GLY A 57 -4.62 3.08 -0.98
C GLY A 57 -3.15 3.20 -1.40
N ASP A 58 -2.64 4.43 -1.42
CA ASP A 58 -1.36 4.74 -2.08
C ASP A 58 -0.11 4.31 -1.29
N ILE A 59 -0.31 3.83 -0.06
CA ILE A 59 0.71 3.14 0.75
C ILE A 59 1.16 1.80 0.15
N ARG A 60 0.34 1.21 -0.72
CA ARG A 60 0.63 -0.07 -1.38
C ARG A 60 1.56 0.06 -2.58
N ASP A 61 2.21 -1.04 -2.93
CA ASP A 61 2.93 -1.17 -4.21
C ASP A 61 1.97 -1.24 -5.40
N LYS A 62 1.67 -0.08 -6.00
CA LYS A 62 0.82 0.01 -7.19
C LYS A 62 1.25 1.12 -8.14
N VAL A 63 0.92 0.91 -9.42
CA VAL A 63 1.28 1.83 -10.51
C VAL A 63 0.42 3.09 -10.49
N TYR A 64 -0.89 2.94 -10.26
CA TYR A 64 -1.86 4.04 -10.36
C TYR A 64 -2.35 4.50 -8.98
N ARG A 65 -2.31 5.81 -8.76
CA ARG A 65 -2.68 6.49 -7.51
C ARG A 65 -3.81 7.44 -7.79
N GLN A 66 -5.04 6.94 -7.68
CA GLN A 66 -6.27 7.67 -7.96
C GLN A 66 -7.24 7.44 -6.82
N ALA A 67 -8.02 8.46 -6.47
CA ALA A 67 -8.95 8.40 -5.35
C ALA A 67 -9.91 7.20 -5.45
N VAL A 68 -10.44 6.93 -6.65
CA VAL A 68 -11.35 5.79 -6.89
C VAL A 68 -10.67 4.44 -6.66
N LEU A 69 -9.39 4.31 -7.00
CA LEU A 69 -8.62 3.08 -6.75
C LEU A 69 -8.30 2.92 -5.27
N ALA A 70 -7.98 4.00 -4.57
CA ALA A 70 -7.78 3.96 -3.12
C ALA A 70 -9.08 3.59 -2.37
N ALA A 71 -10.23 4.10 -2.82
CA ALA A 71 -11.53 3.72 -2.27
C ALA A 71 -11.85 2.24 -2.53
N ALA A 72 -11.57 1.73 -3.74
CA ALA A 72 -11.75 0.32 -4.07
C ALA A 72 -10.86 -0.59 -3.21
N ASP A 73 -9.58 -0.24 -3.04
CA ASP A 73 -8.67 -0.94 -2.13
C ASP A 73 -9.24 -0.96 -0.70
N GLY A 74 -9.74 0.18 -0.22
CA GLY A 74 -10.34 0.29 1.12
C GLY A 74 -11.56 -0.58 1.33
N ALA A 75 -12.44 -0.67 0.32
CA ALA A 75 -13.61 -1.54 0.36
C ALA A 75 -13.22 -3.02 0.46
N ILE A 76 -12.24 -3.46 -0.33
CA ILE A 76 -11.74 -4.85 -0.28
C ILE A 76 -11.10 -5.13 1.08
N ALA A 77 -10.20 -4.25 1.55
CA ALA A 77 -9.54 -4.41 2.83
C ALA A 77 -10.52 -4.47 4.01
N GLY A 78 -11.58 -3.64 3.99
CA GLY A 78 -12.61 -3.64 5.01
C GLY A 78 -13.38 -4.96 5.08
N ILE A 79 -13.82 -5.48 3.93
CA ILE A 79 -14.53 -6.77 3.84
C ILE A 79 -13.62 -7.92 4.31
N GLU A 80 -12.35 -7.93 3.92
CA GLU A 80 -11.42 -9.00 4.30
C GLU A 80 -11.01 -8.91 5.79
N ALA A 81 -10.88 -7.70 6.33
CA ALA A 81 -10.68 -7.50 7.76
C ALA A 81 -11.89 -7.99 8.58
N GLU A 82 -13.11 -7.70 8.14
CA GLU A 82 -14.34 -8.21 8.77
C GLU A 82 -14.36 -9.75 8.77
N LYS A 83 -14.13 -10.38 7.61
CA LYS A 83 -14.06 -11.84 7.50
C LYS A 83 -12.99 -12.44 8.40
N TYR A 84 -11.83 -11.79 8.50
CA TYR A 84 -10.76 -12.23 9.38
C TYR A 84 -11.23 -12.23 10.84
N LEU A 85 -11.86 -11.13 11.31
CA LEU A 85 -12.37 -11.02 12.68
C LEU A 85 -13.43 -12.09 12.98
N VAL A 86 -14.40 -12.29 12.09
CA VAL A 86 -15.44 -13.32 12.25
C VAL A 86 -14.81 -14.72 12.37
N LYS A 87 -13.83 -15.02 11.54
CA LYS A 87 -13.11 -16.31 11.58
C LYS A 87 -12.32 -16.49 12.87
N GLN A 88 -11.79 -15.42 13.46
CA GLN A 88 -11.07 -15.49 14.73
C GLN A 88 -12.01 -15.67 15.92
N SER A 89 -13.19 -15.02 15.89
CA SER A 89 -14.23 -15.20 16.92
C SER A 89 -14.82 -16.61 16.94
N ALA A 90 -14.91 -17.28 15.79
CA ALA A 90 -15.43 -18.65 15.70
C ALA A 90 -14.42 -19.74 16.13
N LYS A 91 -13.16 -19.37 16.43
CA LYS A 91 -12.10 -20.29 16.87
C LYS A 91 -11.85 -20.26 18.38
N GLY A 92 -12.46 -19.31 19.10
CA GLY A 92 -12.46 -19.26 20.56
C GLY A 92 -13.69 -19.96 21.12
#